data_AF-A0A844KF00-F1
#
_entry.id   AF-A0A844KF00-F1
#
_cell.length_a   1.000
_cell.length_b   1.000
_cell.length_c   1.000
_cell.angle_alpha   90.00
_cell.angle_beta   90.00
_cell.angle_gamma   90.00
#
_symmetry.space_group_name_H-M   'P 1'
#
loop_
_entity.id
_entity.type
_entity.pdbx_description
1 polymer ?
#
loop_
_entity_poly.entity_id
_entity_poly.type
_entity_poly.pdbx_seq_one_letter_code
_entity_poly.pdbx_strand_id
1 'polypeptide(L)'
;MKSAKRERKYRKRLDTILNFYKKLIQLRKKLPVIANGTIRFLDEESEGVIGYVRELEGTKLVVLCNLCEEENKVVWQSEWDSYELLLGNYSDGKVDGTLRPYECKVMRSI
;
A
#
# COMPACT_ATOMS: atom_id res chain seq x y z
N MET A 1 -2.27 -28.86 -17.64
CA MET A 1 -0.89 -28.32 -17.48
C MET A 1 -0.54 -27.09 -18.32
N LYS A 2 -1.04 -26.89 -19.56
CA LYS A 2 -0.72 -25.69 -20.39
C LYS A 2 -1.35 -24.37 -19.90
N SER A 3 -2.48 -24.42 -19.17
CA SER A 3 -3.21 -23.23 -18.68
C SER A 3 -2.47 -22.50 -17.54
N ALA A 4 -2.04 -23.23 -16.50
CA ALA A 4 -1.31 -22.67 -15.35
C ALA A 4 0.03 -21.99 -15.73
N LYS A 5 0.71 -22.50 -16.77
CA LYS A 5 1.95 -21.90 -17.30
C LYS A 5 1.68 -20.56 -18.01
N ARG A 6 0.54 -20.43 -18.69
CA ARG A 6 0.11 -19.16 -19.33
C ARG A 6 -0.30 -18.12 -18.29
N GLU A 7 -1.06 -18.51 -17.28
CA GLU A 7 -1.48 -17.62 -16.18
C GLU A 7 -0.28 -17.07 -15.40
N ARG A 8 0.70 -17.91 -15.06
CA ARG A 8 1.91 -17.47 -14.35
C ARG A 8 2.76 -16.51 -15.17
N LYS A 9 2.86 -16.72 -16.48
CA LYS A 9 3.58 -15.83 -17.41
C LYS A 9 2.87 -14.47 -17.58
N TYR A 10 1.53 -14.49 -17.63
CA TYR A 10 0.72 -13.27 -17.71
C TYR A 10 0.80 -12.45 -16.41
N ARG A 11 0.73 -13.10 -15.26
CA ARG A 11 0.85 -12.46 -13.93
C ARG A 11 2.21 -11.78 -13.73
N LYS A 12 3.32 -12.43 -14.12
CA LYS A 12 4.65 -11.78 -14.15
C LYS A 12 4.73 -10.56 -15.09
N ARG A 13 3.94 -10.54 -16.16
CA ARG A 13 3.89 -9.40 -17.09
C ARG A 13 3.13 -8.21 -16.48
N LEU A 14 2.13 -8.50 -15.65
CA LEU A 14 1.37 -7.49 -14.92
C LEU A 14 2.13 -6.96 -13.70
N ASP A 15 2.93 -7.81 -13.06
CA ASP A 15 3.75 -7.50 -11.90
C ASP A 15 5.10 -6.86 -12.30
N THR A 16 5.01 -5.64 -12.83
CA THR A 16 6.17 -4.84 -13.22
C THR A 16 6.08 -3.47 -12.59
N ILE A 17 7.24 -2.86 -12.33
CA ILE A 17 7.35 -1.49 -11.82
C ILE A 17 6.52 -0.52 -12.67
N LEU A 18 6.60 -0.64 -14.00
CA LEU A 18 5.81 0.20 -14.92
C LEU A 18 4.30 0.11 -14.65
N ASN A 19 3.76 -1.09 -14.45
CA ASN A 19 2.33 -1.25 -14.17
C ASN A 19 1.95 -0.76 -12.77
N PHE A 20 2.84 -0.91 -11.79
CA PHE A 20 2.65 -0.35 -10.47
C PHE A 20 2.52 1.18 -10.52
N TYR A 21 3.41 1.86 -11.26
CA TYR A 21 3.32 3.31 -11.47
C TYR A 21 2.09 3.73 -12.27
N LYS A 22 1.68 2.96 -13.29
CA LYS A 22 0.41 3.21 -14.00
C LYS A 22 -0.78 3.17 -13.03
N LYS A 23 -0.82 2.19 -12.12
CA LYS A 23 -1.86 2.10 -11.08
C LYS A 23 -1.81 3.30 -10.12
N LEU A 24 -0.63 3.70 -9.66
CA LEU A 24 -0.47 4.90 -8.81
C LEU A 24 -1.01 6.16 -9.47
N ILE A 25 -0.68 6.40 -10.75
CA ILE A 25 -1.17 7.56 -11.50
C ILE A 25 -2.68 7.51 -11.66
N GLN A 26 -3.25 6.32 -11.94
CA GLN A 26 -4.70 6.14 -12.04
C GLN A 26 -5.39 6.41 -10.70
N LEU A 27 -4.84 5.94 -9.59
CA LEU A 27 -5.36 6.21 -8.25
C LEU A 27 -5.33 7.71 -7.95
N ARG A 28 -4.20 8.40 -8.21
CA ARG A 28 -4.07 9.85 -8.00
C ARG A 28 -5.12 10.66 -8.79
N LYS A 29 -5.46 10.23 -10.00
CA LYS A 29 -6.51 10.88 -10.82
C LYS A 29 -7.92 10.63 -10.29
N LYS A 30 -8.17 9.46 -9.68
CA LYS A 30 -9.48 9.04 -9.18
C LYS A 30 -9.77 9.51 -7.75
N LEU A 31 -8.73 9.67 -6.94
CA LEU A 31 -8.82 9.95 -5.50
C LEU A 31 -8.14 11.30 -5.19
N PRO A 32 -8.91 12.41 -5.14
CA PRO A 32 -8.37 13.74 -4.86
C PRO A 32 -7.56 13.82 -3.55
N VAL A 33 -7.90 13.01 -2.54
CA VAL A 33 -7.17 12.88 -1.27
C VAL A 33 -5.67 12.57 -1.46
N ILE A 34 -5.29 11.87 -2.54
CA ILE A 34 -3.87 11.58 -2.84
C ILE A 34 -3.11 12.85 -3.26
N ALA A 35 -3.79 13.78 -3.93
CA ALA A 35 -3.18 15.00 -4.46
C ALA A 35 -3.32 16.20 -3.52
N ASN A 36 -4.48 16.34 -2.90
CA ASN A 36 -4.90 17.55 -2.20
C ASN A 36 -5.17 17.31 -0.71
N GLY A 37 -5.08 16.06 -0.23
CA GLY A 37 -5.28 15.75 1.17
C GLY A 37 -4.15 16.28 2.04
N THR A 38 -4.49 16.64 3.28
CA THR A 38 -3.49 16.96 4.31
C THR A 38 -2.64 15.73 4.59
N ILE A 39 -1.44 15.92 5.14
CA ILE A 39 -0.55 14.82 5.51
C ILE A 39 -0.25 14.89 7.00
N ARG A 40 -0.36 13.75 7.68
CA ARG A 40 0.06 13.58 9.07
C ARG A 40 0.91 12.31 9.17
N PHE A 41 2.16 12.45 9.58
CA PHE A 41 3.02 11.30 9.81
C PHE A 41 2.55 10.50 11.02
N LEU A 42 2.69 9.19 10.93
CA LEU A 42 2.53 8.27 12.05
C LEU A 42 3.86 8.21 12.79
N ASP A 43 3.79 8.14 14.11
CA ASP A 43 4.98 7.96 14.94
C ASP A 43 5.33 6.48 14.91
N GLU A 44 6.32 6.13 14.08
CA GLU A 44 6.79 4.76 13.91
C GLU A 44 8.10 4.61 14.68
N GLU A 45 8.21 3.58 15.50
CA GLU A 45 9.41 3.33 16.31
C GLU A 45 10.61 2.87 15.46
N SER A 46 10.36 2.35 14.26
CA SER A 46 11.40 1.86 13.36
C SER A 46 11.85 2.94 12.37
N GLU A 47 13.14 3.27 12.39
CA GLU A 47 13.77 4.21 11.46
C GLU A 47 13.61 3.82 9.97
N GLY A 48 13.38 2.53 9.70
CA GLY A 48 13.16 2.01 8.35
C GLY A 48 11.74 2.19 7.83
N VAL A 49 10.78 2.59 8.67
CA VAL A 49 9.37 2.69 8.30
C VAL A 49 8.94 4.15 8.13
N ILE A 50 8.22 4.41 7.05
CA ILE A 50 7.47 5.66 6.87
C ILE A 50 5.98 5.33 6.84
N GLY A 51 5.27 5.75 7.88
CA GLY A 51 3.82 5.71 7.99
C GLY A 51 3.23 7.12 7.93
N TYR A 52 2.14 7.32 7.19
CA TYR A 52 1.38 8.57 7.23
C TYR A 52 -0.07 8.40 6.83
N VAL A 53 -0.90 9.33 7.31
CA VAL A 53 -2.30 9.47 6.94
C VAL A 53 -2.46 10.64 5.98
N ARG A 54 -3.25 10.45 4.92
CA ARG A 54 -3.81 11.55 4.14
C ARG A 54 -5.30 11.68 4.36
N GLU A 55 -5.78 12.91 4.51
CA GLU A 55 -7.19 13.19 4.76
C GLU A 55 -7.71 14.33 3.89
N LEU A 56 -8.89 14.15 3.30
CA LEU A 56 -9.59 15.16 2.53
C LEU A 56 -11.10 14.86 2.54
N GLU A 57 -11.92 15.83 2.93
CA GLU A 57 -13.40 15.74 2.86
C GLU A 57 -13.95 14.44 3.47
N GLY A 58 -13.41 14.04 4.64
CA GLY A 58 -13.81 12.82 5.35
C GLY A 58 -13.23 11.52 4.80
N THR A 59 -12.57 11.53 3.63
CA THR A 59 -11.83 10.37 3.11
C THR A 59 -10.46 10.29 3.77
N LYS A 60 -10.11 9.15 4.35
CA LYS A 60 -8.79 8.88 4.91
C LYS A 60 -8.05 7.80 4.13
N LEU A 61 -6.76 8.04 3.91
CA LEU A 61 -5.81 7.06 3.40
C LEU A 61 -4.71 6.84 4.42
N VAL A 62 -4.37 5.59 4.68
CA VAL A 62 -3.18 5.20 5.44
C VAL A 62 -2.16 4.66 4.46
N VAL A 63 -0.94 5.20 4.50
CA VAL A 63 0.17 4.74 3.69
C VAL A 63 1.27 4.27 4.61
N LEU A 64 1.68 3.02 4.44
CA LEU A 64 2.75 2.38 5.20
C LEU A 64 3.81 1.91 4.20
N CYS A 65 5.06 2.29 4.42
CA CYS A 65 6.19 1.88 3.61
C CYS A 65 7.33 1.43 4.52
N ASN A 66 7.77 0.19 4.36
CA ASN A 66 9.07 -0.24 4.85
C ASN A 66 10.12 0.11 3.79
N LEU A 67 11.17 0.82 4.17
CA LEU A 67 12.21 1.31 3.28
C LEU A 67 13.57 0.64 3.56
N CYS A 68 13.60 -0.46 4.31
CA CYS A 68 14.79 -1.28 4.52
C CYS A 68 14.59 -2.75 4.12
N GLU A 69 15.68 -3.51 4.23
CA GLU A 69 15.74 -4.94 3.89
C GLU A 69 15.24 -5.85 5.01
N GLU A 70 14.89 -5.29 6.16
CA GLU A 70 14.45 -6.03 7.35
C GLU A 70 12.92 -6.01 7.47
N GLU A 71 12.34 -7.00 8.14
CA GLU A 71 10.92 -6.98 8.48
C GLU A 71 10.67 -6.02 9.65
N ASN A 72 9.66 -5.15 9.53
CA ASN A 72 9.31 -4.19 10.57
C ASN A 72 7.86 -4.33 11.00
N LYS A 73 7.62 -4.13 12.29
CA LYS A 73 6.27 -3.99 12.82
C LYS A 73 5.90 -2.52 12.88
N VAL A 74 4.62 -2.24 12.63
CA VAL A 74 4.05 -0.91 12.76
C VAL A 74 3.08 -0.87 13.92
N VAL A 75 2.90 0.31 14.50
CA VAL A 75 1.87 0.52 15.54
C VAL A 75 0.50 0.45 14.88
N TRP A 76 -0.08 -0.75 14.86
CA TRP A 76 -1.34 -1.02 14.20
C TRP A 76 -2.52 -0.40 14.95
N GLN A 77 -3.40 0.27 14.21
CA GLN A 77 -4.63 0.81 14.76
C GLN A 77 -5.81 -0.06 14.33
N SER A 78 -6.67 -0.43 15.28
CA SER A 78 -7.81 -1.32 15.03
C SER A 78 -8.82 -0.76 14.01
N GLU A 79 -8.88 0.57 13.83
CA GLU A 79 -9.71 1.18 12.79
C GLU A 79 -9.30 0.72 11.37
N TRP A 80 -8.02 0.40 11.15
CA TRP A 80 -7.50 -0.02 9.84
C TRP A 80 -7.93 -1.43 9.45
N ASP A 81 -8.45 -2.24 10.38
CA ASP A 81 -9.01 -3.57 10.07
C ASP A 81 -10.23 -3.47 9.14
N SER A 82 -10.91 -2.33 9.15
CA SER A 82 -12.04 -2.03 8.26
C SER A 82 -11.61 -1.37 6.94
N TYR A 83 -10.34 -1.04 6.76
CA TYR A 83 -9.89 -0.30 5.59
C TYR A 83 -9.69 -1.22 4.38
N GLU A 84 -9.98 -0.70 3.19
CA GLU A 84 -9.73 -1.41 1.93
C GLU A 84 -8.28 -1.22 1.48
N LEU A 85 -7.58 -2.30 1.14
CA LEU A 85 -6.26 -2.24 0.51
C LEU A 85 -6.38 -1.80 -0.97
N LEU A 86 -5.99 -0.57 -1.27
CA LEU A 86 -6.02 -0.01 -2.62
C LEU A 86 -4.80 -0.38 -3.47
N LEU A 87 -3.63 -0.44 -2.83
CA LEU A 87 -2.38 -0.72 -3.50
C LEU A 87 -1.40 -1.38 -2.54
N GLY A 88 -0.77 -2.46 -3.00
CA GLY A 88 0.39 -3.06 -2.37
C GLY A 88 1.33 -3.64 -3.41
N ASN A 89 2.61 -3.71 -3.10
CA ASN A 89 3.64 -4.27 -3.99
C ASN A 89 3.85 -5.78 -3.79
N TYR A 90 3.28 -6.36 -2.73
CA TYR A 90 3.21 -7.80 -2.55
C TYR A 90 1.84 -8.35 -2.94
N SER A 91 1.84 -9.53 -3.57
CA SER A 91 0.65 -10.09 -4.25
C SER A 91 -0.39 -10.77 -3.35
N ASP A 92 -0.05 -11.05 -2.10
CA ASP A 92 -0.95 -11.72 -1.14
C ASP A 92 -1.94 -10.76 -0.47
N GLY A 93 -1.73 -9.44 -0.60
CA GLY A 93 -2.66 -8.43 -0.10
C GLY A 93 -2.87 -8.50 1.41
N LYS A 94 -1.89 -9.04 2.15
CA LYS A 94 -2.01 -9.24 3.59
C LYS A 94 -2.05 -7.89 4.31
N VAL A 95 -3.18 -7.59 4.92
CA VAL A 95 -3.39 -6.39 5.74
C VAL A 95 -3.16 -6.80 7.19
N ASP A 96 -1.99 -6.45 7.71
CA ASP A 96 -1.56 -6.69 9.09
C ASP A 96 -0.49 -5.66 9.48
N GLY A 97 -0.18 -5.61 10.78
CA GLY A 97 0.84 -4.73 11.36
C GLY A 97 2.28 -5.13 11.11
N THR A 98 2.55 -5.96 10.10
CA THR A 98 3.91 -6.37 9.71
C THR A 98 4.18 -5.97 8.27
N LEU A 99 5.34 -5.34 8.04
CA LEU A 99 5.82 -4.95 6.73
C LEU A 99 7.08 -5.73 6.40
N ARG A 100 7.03 -6.54 5.34
CA ARG A 100 8.19 -7.23 4.78
C ARG A 100 9.19 -6.24 4.19
N PRO A 101 10.39 -6.71 3.81
CA PRO A 101 11.40 -5.88 3.16
C PRO A 101 10.82 -5.10 1.98
N TYR A 102 10.95 -3.78 1.98
CA TYR A 102 10.40 -2.89 0.95
C TYR A 102 8.88 -2.96 0.74
N GLU A 103 8.10 -3.51 1.67
CA GLU A 103 6.65 -3.60 1.53
C GLU A 103 5.97 -2.24 1.66
N CYS A 104 5.05 -1.96 0.74
CA CYS A 104 4.19 -0.79 0.76
C CYS A 104 2.73 -1.22 0.77
N LYS A 105 1.94 -0.59 1.65
CA LYS A 105 0.48 -0.77 1.74
C LYS A 105 -0.19 0.61 1.72
N VAL A 106 -1.16 0.79 0.83
CA VAL A 106 -2.03 1.96 0.78
C VAL A 106 -3.45 1.50 1.04
N MET A 107 -4.02 1.94 2.15
CA MET A 107 -5.34 1.53 2.64
C MET A 107 -6.27 2.74 2.70
N ARG A 108 -7.57 2.53 2.49
CA ARG A 108 -8.58 3.59 2.49
C ARG A 108 -9.71 3.28 3.46
N SER A 109 -10.15 4.29 4.21
CA SER A 109 -11.37 4.21 5.02
C SER A 109 -12.59 3.92 4.14
N ILE A 110 -13.40 2.94 4.51
CA ILE A 110 -14.69 2.66 3.84
C ILE A 110 -15.70 3.77 4.15
#